data_AF-A0AB36EIV6-F1
#
_entry.id   AF-A0AB36EIV6-F1
#
_cell.length_a   1.000
_cell.length_b   1.000
_cell.length_c   1.000
_cell.angle_alpha   90.00
_cell.angle_beta   90.00
_cell.angle_gamma   90.00
#
_symmetry.space_group_name_H-M   'P 1'
#
loop_
_entity.id
_entity.type
_entity.pdbx_description
1 polymer ?
#
loop_
_entity_poly.entity_id
_entity_poly.type
_entity_poly.pdbx_seq_one_letter_code
_entity_poly.pdbx_strand_id
1 'polypeptide(L)'
;MAVKSIVRHKQPKIGPDFYVEALNMGPIPNRIGLVFLRHGWIARRFRKKLSAFVMSDHSHLAHSANSQKVDVGDTATFVFPLDGDFVKEGFVQLGVTDGFGRTHWCTKKEYKRAMKQVVESIARGVS
;
A
#
# COMPACT_ATOMS: atom_id res chain seq x y z
N MET A 1 4.24 -4.75 -3.82
CA MET A 1 3.90 -3.32 -4.06
C MET A 1 4.35 -2.92 -5.45
N ALA A 2 3.48 -2.23 -6.17
CA ALA A 2 3.76 -1.74 -7.52
C ALA A 2 2.82 -0.58 -7.86
N VAL A 3 3.19 0.24 -8.85
CA VAL A 3 2.26 1.15 -9.50
C VAL A 3 1.59 0.40 -10.65
N LYS A 4 0.26 0.33 -10.67
CA LYS A 4 -0.51 -0.41 -11.68
C LYS A 4 -1.64 0.46 -12.23
N SER A 5 -2.11 0.12 -13.42
CA SER A 5 -3.32 0.68 -14.01
C SER A 5 -4.21 -0.46 -14.49
N ILE A 6 -5.52 -0.30 -14.37
CA ILE A 6 -6.49 -1.28 -14.86
C ILE A 6 -6.95 -0.87 -16.26
N VAL A 7 -6.90 -1.82 -17.19
CA VAL A 7 -7.42 -1.66 -18.54
C VAL A 7 -8.54 -2.66 -18.74
N ARG A 8 -9.73 -2.20 -19.11
CA ARG A 8 -10.86 -3.05 -19.51
C ARG A 8 -11.28 -2.69 -20.94
N HIS A 9 -11.65 -3.71 -21.71
CA HIS A 9 -12.09 -3.52 -23.09
C HIS A 9 -13.27 -2.53 -23.15
N LYS A 10 -13.13 -1.47 -23.97
CA LYS A 10 -14.11 -0.38 -24.15
C LYS A 10 -14.42 0.47 -22.90
N GLN A 11 -13.60 0.43 -21.86
CA GLN A 11 -13.71 1.32 -20.71
C GLN A 11 -12.46 2.22 -20.59
N PRO A 12 -12.59 3.42 -20.00
CA PRO A 12 -11.44 4.25 -19.71
C PRO A 12 -10.45 3.52 -18.78
N LYS A 13 -9.16 3.79 -18.98
CA LYS A 13 -8.09 3.30 -18.12
C LYS A 13 -8.28 3.89 -16.71
N ILE A 14 -8.15 3.06 -15.68
CA ILE A 14 -8.20 3.48 -14.28
C ILE A 14 -6.77 3.47 -13.70
N GLY A 15 -6.43 4.54 -12.99
CA GLY A 15 -5.08 4.78 -12.48
C GLY A 15 -4.16 5.47 -13.50
N PRO A 16 -2.85 5.55 -13.22
CA PRO A 16 -2.08 4.68 -12.35
C PRO A 16 -2.30 4.95 -10.86
N ASP A 17 -2.32 3.88 -10.05
CA ASP A 17 -2.43 3.95 -8.58
C ASP A 17 -1.34 3.11 -7.91
N PHE A 18 -1.14 3.31 -6.62
CA PHE A 18 -0.19 2.57 -5.80
C PHE A 18 -0.86 1.36 -5.14
N TYR A 19 -0.35 0.16 -5.41
CA TYR A 19 -0.93 -1.10 -4.97
C TYR A 19 -0.08 -1.74 -3.87
N VAL A 20 -0.74 -2.13 -2.78
CA VAL A 20 -0.18 -2.99 -1.73
C VAL A 20 -0.93 -4.31 -1.76
N GLU A 21 -0.18 -5.39 -1.95
CA GLU A 21 -0.71 -6.75 -2.03
C GLU A 21 -0.13 -7.55 -0.88
N ALA A 22 -1.02 -8.16 -0.09
CA ALA A 22 -0.67 -8.97 1.07
C ALA A 22 -1.21 -10.38 0.88
N LEU A 23 -0.31 -11.32 0.64
CA LEU A 23 -0.61 -12.75 0.48
C LEU A 23 -0.67 -13.42 1.85
N ASN A 24 -1.76 -14.13 2.15
CA ASN A 24 -1.82 -14.95 3.36
C ASN A 24 -1.07 -16.27 3.15
N MET A 25 0.16 -16.33 3.68
CA MET A 25 0.98 -17.56 3.71
C MET A 25 0.90 -18.30 5.05
N GLY A 26 0.02 -17.88 5.95
CA GLY A 26 -0.17 -18.55 7.24
C GLY A 26 -0.85 -19.92 7.09
N PRO A 27 -0.84 -20.75 8.14
CA PRO A 27 -1.47 -22.07 8.11
C PRO A 27 -3.00 -22.02 8.21
N ILE A 28 -3.58 -20.86 8.54
CA ILE A 28 -5.01 -20.65 8.75
C ILE A 28 -5.47 -19.34 8.10
N PRO A 29 -6.77 -19.22 7.78
CA PRO A 29 -7.35 -17.95 7.34
C PRO A 29 -7.07 -16.83 8.33
N ASN A 30 -6.68 -15.67 7.82
CA ASN A 30 -6.28 -14.53 8.63
C ASN A 30 -7.04 -13.28 8.20
N ARG A 31 -7.22 -12.32 9.12
CA ARG A 31 -7.70 -10.99 8.72
C ARG A 31 -6.49 -10.17 8.31
N ILE A 32 -6.56 -9.55 7.14
CA ILE A 32 -5.55 -8.58 6.72
C ILE A 32 -6.18 -7.21 6.91
N GLY A 33 -5.55 -6.40 7.75
CA GLY A 33 -6.11 -5.16 8.27
C GLY A 33 -5.42 -3.93 7.69
N LEU A 34 -5.04 -3.02 8.58
CA LEU A 34 -4.64 -1.65 8.24
C LEU A 34 -3.26 -1.57 7.59
N VAL A 35 -3.08 -0.58 6.71
CA VAL A 35 -1.79 -0.23 6.12
C VAL A 35 -1.15 0.90 6.91
N PHE A 36 0.08 0.67 7.36
CA PHE A 36 0.88 1.61 8.11
C PHE A 36 2.12 2.05 7.35
N LEU A 37 2.47 3.31 7.51
CA LEU A 37 3.71 3.89 7.05
C LEU A 37 4.61 4.25 8.22
N ARG A 38 5.92 4.22 7.98
CA ARG A 38 6.92 4.47 9.01
C ARG A 38 8.04 5.37 8.48
N HIS A 39 8.38 6.40 9.26
CA HIS A 39 9.52 7.27 8.98
C HIS A 39 10.86 6.58 9.22
N GLY A 40 11.96 7.15 8.70
CA GLY A 40 13.32 6.69 9.01
C GLY A 40 13.67 6.82 10.49
N TRP A 41 14.68 6.05 10.95
CA TRP A 41 15.06 6.04 12.37
C TRP A 41 15.47 7.42 12.90
N ILE A 42 16.14 8.24 12.07
CA ILE A 42 16.53 9.62 12.39
C ILE A 42 15.28 10.46 12.64
N ALA A 43 14.33 10.45 11.71
CA ALA A 43 13.08 11.20 11.84
C ALA A 43 12.27 10.75 13.06
N ARG A 44 12.22 9.44 13.35
CA ARG A 44 11.55 8.94 14.56
C ARG A 44 12.23 9.41 15.85
N ARG A 45 13.57 9.48 15.86
CA ARG A 45 14.36 9.92 17.02
C ARG A 45 14.24 11.41 17.30
N PHE A 46 14.26 12.25 16.26
CA PHE A 46 14.36 13.70 16.42
C PHE A 46 13.05 14.45 16.16
N ARG A 47 12.14 13.93 15.32
CA ARG A 47 10.91 14.63 14.92
C ARG A 47 9.65 14.12 15.63
N LYS A 48 9.75 13.11 16.50
CA LYS A 48 8.62 12.43 17.18
C LYS A 48 7.50 11.92 16.25
N LYS A 49 7.68 11.95 14.92
CA LYS A 49 6.79 11.31 13.94
C LYS A 49 7.11 9.82 13.89
N LEU A 50 6.23 8.99 14.43
CA LEU A 50 6.49 7.55 14.62
C LEU A 50 6.01 6.72 13.43
N SER A 51 4.71 6.81 13.14
CA SER A 51 4.03 6.07 12.10
C SER A 51 2.79 6.84 11.65
N ALA A 52 2.31 6.55 10.44
CA ALA A 52 1.00 7.01 9.97
C ALA A 52 0.17 5.82 9.52
N PHE A 53 -1.13 5.90 9.73
CA PHE A 53 -2.10 5.02 9.09
C PHE A 53 -2.50 5.62 7.75
N VAL A 54 -2.65 4.80 6.72
CA VAL A 54 -3.10 5.24 5.40
C VAL A 54 -4.38 4.50 5.04
N MET A 55 -5.42 5.27 4.72
CA MET A 55 -6.68 4.73 4.22
C MET A 55 -6.54 4.42 2.73
N SER A 56 -6.92 3.20 2.37
CA SER A 56 -7.03 2.80 0.97
C SER A 56 -8.32 3.33 0.35
N ASP A 57 -8.32 3.47 -0.96
CA ASP A 57 -9.53 3.74 -1.72
C ASP A 57 -10.38 2.47 -1.80
N HIS A 58 -11.43 2.42 -0.96
CA HIS A 58 -12.39 1.33 -0.92
C HIS A 58 -13.34 1.30 -2.12
N SER A 59 -13.43 2.40 -2.89
CA SER A 59 -14.25 2.46 -4.11
C SER A 59 -13.53 1.92 -5.34
N HIS A 60 -12.21 1.72 -5.25
CA HIS A 60 -11.40 1.28 -6.36
C HIS A 60 -11.69 -0.17 -6.76
N LEU A 61 -11.85 -0.46 -8.06
CA LEU A 61 -12.27 -1.77 -8.56
C LEU A 61 -11.34 -2.94 -8.21
N ALA A 62 -10.05 -2.69 -8.02
CA ALA A 62 -9.08 -3.70 -7.57
C ALA A 62 -8.89 -3.77 -6.05
N HIS A 63 -9.64 -2.99 -5.27
CA HIS A 63 -9.61 -3.10 -3.83
C HIS A 63 -10.30 -4.39 -3.39
N SER A 64 -9.56 -5.31 -2.75
CA SER A 64 -10.11 -6.57 -2.21
C SER A 64 -9.98 -6.68 -0.70
N ALA A 65 -9.30 -5.74 -0.04
CA ALA A 65 -9.03 -5.76 1.39
C ALA A 65 -10.21 -5.27 2.26
N ASN A 66 -11.38 -5.91 2.14
CA ASN A 66 -12.62 -5.45 2.78
C ASN A 66 -12.77 -5.86 4.26
N SER A 67 -11.69 -5.91 5.05
CA SER A 67 -11.71 -6.42 6.44
C SER A 67 -12.25 -7.86 6.57
N GLN A 68 -12.36 -8.57 5.45
CA GLN A 68 -12.80 -9.96 5.37
C GLN A 68 -11.65 -10.90 5.74
N LYS A 69 -12.01 -12.12 6.13
CA LYS A 69 -11.03 -13.19 6.28
C LYS A 69 -10.42 -13.46 4.89
N VAL A 70 -9.10 -13.54 4.85
CA VAL A 70 -8.31 -13.89 3.68
C VAL A 70 -7.88 -15.33 3.88
N ASP A 71 -8.33 -16.22 2.99
CA ASP A 71 -7.97 -17.64 3.06
C ASP A 71 -6.50 -17.85 2.75
N VAL A 72 -5.98 -19.03 3.08
CA VAL A 72 -4.58 -19.38 2.84
C VAL A 72 -4.34 -19.46 1.34
N GLY A 73 -3.33 -18.74 0.85
CA GLY A 73 -3.04 -18.62 -0.58
C GLY A 73 -3.72 -17.44 -1.27
N ASP A 74 -4.69 -16.78 -0.61
CA ASP A 74 -5.35 -15.61 -1.16
C ASP A 74 -4.60 -14.31 -0.87
N THR A 75 -4.83 -13.31 -1.73
CA THR A 75 -4.20 -11.99 -1.65
C THR A 75 -5.23 -10.90 -1.38
N ALA A 76 -4.99 -10.11 -0.33
CA ALA A 76 -5.69 -8.85 -0.12
C ALA A 76 -4.96 -7.72 -0.84
N THR A 77 -5.73 -6.90 -1.56
CA THR A 77 -5.21 -5.77 -2.34
C THR A 77 -5.77 -4.47 -1.78
N PHE A 78 -4.86 -3.57 -1.43
CA PHE A 78 -5.13 -2.19 -1.07
C PHE A 78 -4.66 -1.29 -2.21
N VAL A 79 -5.48 -0.29 -2.54
CA VAL A 79 -5.18 0.66 -3.59
C VAL A 79 -5.15 2.06 -3.01
N PHE A 80 -4.14 2.83 -3.38
CA PHE A 80 -3.91 4.19 -2.92
C PHE A 80 -3.69 5.11 -4.12
N PRO A 81 -4.44 6.21 -4.23
CA PRO A 81 -4.21 7.23 -5.25
C PRO A 81 -2.78 7.80 -5.19
N LEU A 82 -2.19 8.12 -6.34
CA LEU A 82 -0.81 8.64 -6.41
C LEU A 82 -0.67 10.07 -5.88
N ASP A 83 -1.75 10.83 -5.86
CA ASP A 83 -1.79 12.19 -5.32
C ASP A 83 -1.91 12.25 -3.80
N GLY A 84 -2.05 11.10 -3.13
CA GLY A 84 -2.19 11.00 -1.68
C GLY A 84 -1.02 11.61 -0.91
N ASP A 85 -1.32 12.27 0.22
CA ASP A 85 -0.35 12.98 1.06
C ASP A 85 0.80 12.09 1.56
N PHE A 86 0.56 10.78 1.64
CA PHE A 86 1.55 9.81 2.05
C PHE A 86 2.81 9.79 1.16
N VAL A 87 2.69 10.21 -0.10
CA VAL A 87 3.81 10.31 -1.04
C VAL A 87 4.77 11.44 -0.63
N LYS A 88 4.27 12.51 -0.01
CA LYS A 88 5.02 13.74 0.29
C LYS A 88 5.68 13.75 1.68
N GLU A 89 5.20 12.92 2.60
CA GLU A 89 5.56 12.91 4.03
C GLU A 89 6.93 12.25 4.35
N GLY A 90 7.67 11.76 3.36
CA GLY A 90 9.03 11.22 3.56
C GLY A 90 9.08 9.91 4.35
N PHE A 91 8.02 9.10 4.28
CA PHE A 91 8.02 7.75 4.81
C PHE A 91 9.05 6.87 4.07
N VAL A 92 9.60 5.87 4.77
CA VAL A 92 10.67 5.01 4.22
C VAL A 92 10.29 3.54 4.15
N GLN A 93 9.13 3.18 4.70
CA GLN A 93 8.67 1.81 4.79
C GLN A 93 7.15 1.78 4.97
N LEU A 94 6.54 0.72 4.43
CA LEU A 94 5.12 0.40 4.55
C LEU A 94 4.97 -0.98 5.19
N GLY A 95 3.92 -1.17 5.96
CA GLY A 95 3.57 -2.46 6.53
C GLY A 95 2.07 -2.69 6.55
N VAL A 96 1.68 -3.95 6.63
CA VAL A 96 0.28 -4.37 6.75
C VAL A 96 0.11 -5.09 8.07
N THR A 97 -0.90 -4.72 8.84
CA THR A 97 -1.22 -5.37 10.10
C THR A 97 -2.17 -6.53 9.88
N ASP A 98 -1.89 -7.67 10.51
CA ASP A 98 -2.75 -8.85 10.47
C ASP A 98 -3.77 -8.89 11.62
N GLY A 99 -4.65 -9.89 11.61
CA GLY A 99 -5.69 -10.09 12.62
C GLY A 99 -5.16 -10.41 14.01
N PHE A 100 -3.87 -10.71 14.15
CA PHE A 100 -3.18 -10.94 15.42
C PHE A 100 -2.45 -9.67 15.92
N GLY A 101 -2.60 -8.54 15.24
CA GLY A 101 -1.95 -7.29 15.58
C GLY A 101 -0.48 -7.22 15.18
N ARG A 102 0.04 -8.18 14.40
CA ARG A 102 1.43 -8.16 13.92
C ARG A 102 1.50 -7.33 12.65
N THR A 103 2.50 -6.45 12.58
CA THR A 103 2.73 -5.63 11.37
C THR A 103 3.86 -6.24 10.54
N HIS A 104 3.51 -6.66 9.33
CA HIS A 104 4.42 -7.22 8.35
C HIS A 104 4.94 -6.08 7.48
N TRP A 105 6.19 -5.69 7.71
CA TRP A 105 6.83 -4.60 6.99
C TRP A 105 7.40 -5.09 5.66
N CYS A 106 7.14 -4.36 4.59
CA CYS A 106 7.80 -4.61 3.32
C CYS A 106 9.30 -4.34 3.42
N THR A 107 10.08 -4.86 2.47
CA THR A 107 11.49 -4.49 2.41
C THR A 107 11.64 -3.02 2.00
N LYS A 108 12.65 -2.33 2.54
CA LYS A 108 12.94 -0.93 2.17
C LYS A 108 13.25 -0.79 0.67
N LYS A 109 13.86 -1.82 0.07
CA LYS A 109 14.22 -1.85 -1.36
C LYS A 109 12.96 -1.82 -2.23
N GLU A 110 11.98 -2.65 -1.92
CA GLU A 110 10.71 -2.68 -2.65
C GLU A 110 9.93 -1.39 -2.48
N TYR A 111 9.87 -0.86 -1.26
CA TYR A 111 9.20 0.42 -0.99
C TYR A 111 9.82 1.55 -1.81
N LYS A 112 11.15 1.71 -1.75
CA LYS A 112 11.86 2.72 -2.54
C LYS A 112 11.63 2.56 -4.04
N ARG A 113 11.65 1.33 -4.55
CA ARG A 113 11.40 1.05 -5.96
C ARG A 113 9.99 1.48 -6.37
N ALA A 114 8.98 1.14 -5.58
CA ALA A 114 7.59 1.51 -5.86
C ALA A 114 7.38 3.03 -5.75
N MET A 115 7.93 3.68 -4.71
CA MET A 115 7.88 5.15 -4.58
C MET A 115 8.57 5.89 -5.73
N LYS A 116 9.67 5.34 -6.26
CA LYS A 116 10.30 5.90 -7.46
C LYS A 116 9.34 5.87 -8.66
N GLN A 117 8.62 4.76 -8.86
CA GLN A 117 7.61 4.65 -9.92
C GLN A 117 6.45 5.63 -9.72
N VAL A 118 6.02 5.88 -8.47
CA VAL A 118 5.00 6.89 -8.13
C VAL A 118 5.47 8.27 -8.58
N VAL A 119 6.66 8.69 -8.13
CA VAL A 119 7.23 10.00 -8.47
C VAL A 119 7.39 10.18 -9.98
N GLU A 120 7.87 9.15 -10.69
CA GLU A 120 7.98 9.17 -12.15
C GLU A 120 6.61 9.26 -12.85
N SER A 121 5.58 8.63 -12.31
CA SER A 121 4.22 8.66 -12.87
C SER A 121 3.57 10.03 -12.70
N ILE A 122 3.72 10.63 -11.51
CA ILE A 122 3.26 12.00 -11.22
C ILE A 122 3.98 13.01 -12.12
N ALA A 123 5.31 12.88 -12.27
CA ALA A 123 6.11 13.79 -13.09
C ALA A 123 5.72 13.75 -14.58
N ARG A 124 5.16 12.64 -15.06
CA ARG A 124 4.64 12.50 -16.44
C ARG A 124 3.24 13.11 -16.62
N GLY A 125 2.64 13.71 -15.59
CA GLY A 125 1.29 14.26 -15.64
C GLY A 125 0.21 13.19 -15.78
N VAL A 126 0.52 11.94 -15.39
CA VAL A 126 -0.45 10.85 -15.36
C VAL A 126 -0.99 10.73 -13.94
N SER A 127 -1.84 11.68 -13.57
CA SER A 127 -2.62 11.68 -12.31
C SER A 127 -4.10 11.67 -12.64
#